data_AF-A0A2D4TD64-F1
#
_entry.id   AF-A0A2D4TD64-F1
#
_cell.length_a   1.000
_cell.length_b   1.000
_cell.length_c   1.000
_cell.angle_alpha   90.00
_cell.angle_beta   90.00
_cell.angle_gamma   90.00
#
_symmetry.space_group_name_H-M   'P 1'
#
loop_
_entity.id
_entity.type
_entity.pdbx_description
1 polymer ?
#
loop_
_entity_poly.entity_id
_entity_poly.type
_entity_poly.pdbx_seq_one_letter_code
_entity_poly.pdbx_strand_id
1 'polypeptide(L)'
;MDAKIIVALVVIIAVAAHVVLYRWVKFKIQEGVILQFLRDAREDGAPAHHHAVAIAAHTQLSPERVATVCARSKDILADPQAEHSWRVR
;
A
#
# COMPACT_ATOMS: atom_id res chain seq x y z
N MET A 1 -16.26 -37.75 11.97
CA MET A 1 -15.42 -36.83 11.19
C MET A 1 -14.07 -37.51 10.99
N ASP A 2 -13.70 -37.83 9.76
CA ASP A 2 -12.41 -38.46 9.47
C ASP A 2 -11.25 -37.52 9.83
N ALA A 3 -10.24 -38.04 10.55
CA ALA A 3 -9.05 -37.28 10.92
C ALA A 3 -8.36 -36.63 9.70
N LYS A 4 -8.45 -37.28 8.53
CA LYS A 4 -7.96 -36.75 7.24
C LYS A 4 -8.63 -35.43 6.85
N ILE A 5 -9.93 -35.28 7.11
CA ILE A 5 -10.69 -34.05 6.78
C ILE A 5 -10.24 -32.90 7.68
N ILE A 6 -10.02 -33.18 8.97
CA ILE A 6 -9.56 -32.18 9.93
C ILE A 6 -8.17 -31.67 9.53
N VAL A 7 -7.26 -32.59 9.21
CA VAL A 7 -5.90 -32.22 8.78
C VAL A 7 -5.93 -31.39 7.50
N ALA A 8 -6.72 -31.80 6.49
CA ALA A 8 -6.84 -31.04 5.25
C ALA A 8 -7.37 -29.62 5.48
N LEU A 9 -8.38 -29.46 6.34
CA LEU A 9 -8.96 -28.16 6.67
C LEU A 9 -7.94 -27.24 7.37
N VAL A 10 -7.19 -27.76 8.34
CA VAL A 10 -6.17 -26.98 9.07
C VAL A 10 -5.09 -26.49 8.11
N VAL A 11 -4.63 -27.33 7.19
CA VAL A 11 -3.62 -26.95 6.19
C VAL A 11 -4.14 -25.82 5.30
N ILE A 12 -5.40 -25.90 4.83
CA ILE A 12 -6.01 -24.85 4.00
C ILE A 12 -6.07 -23.53 4.77
N ILE A 13 -6.52 -23.55 6.03
CA ILE A 13 -6.61 -22.35 6.87
C ILE A 13 -5.22 -21.77 7.11
N ALA A 14 -4.23 -22.60 7.41
CA ALA A 14 -2.86 -22.16 7.64
C ALA A 14 -2.27 -21.47 6.40
N VAL A 15 -2.44 -22.07 5.21
CA VAL A 15 -1.97 -21.47 3.95
C VAL A 15 -2.71 -20.16 3.65
N ALA A 16 -4.04 -20.12 3.83
CA ALA A 16 -4.82 -18.92 3.64
C ALA A 16 -4.35 -17.78 4.57
N ALA A 17 -4.08 -18.08 5.84
CA ALA A 17 -3.57 -17.12 6.80
C ALA A 17 -2.20 -16.55 6.36
N HIS A 18 -1.28 -17.40 5.91
CA HIS A 18 0.03 -16.95 5.41
C HIS A 18 -0.11 -16.02 4.19
N VAL A 19 -0.99 -16.36 3.25
CA VAL A 19 -1.22 -15.53 2.06
C VAL A 19 -1.80 -14.16 2.45
N VAL A 20 -2.77 -14.13 3.36
CA VAL A 20 -3.38 -12.87 3.85
C VAL A 20 -2.33 -12.03 4.57
N LEU A 21 -1.54 -12.64 5.46
CA LEU A 21 -0.48 -11.97 6.20
C LEU A 21 0.57 -11.39 5.25
N TYR A 22 1.04 -12.18 4.27
CA TYR A 22 2.02 -11.73 3.28
C TYR A 22 1.49 -10.54 2.47
N ARG A 23 0.23 -10.60 2.02
CA ARG A 23 -0.41 -9.50 1.28
C ARG A 23 -0.55 -8.25 2.16
N TRP A 24 -0.83 -8.42 3.45
CA TRP A 24 -0.96 -7.32 4.39
C TRP A 24 0.39 -6.66 4.67
N VAL A 25 1.44 -7.44 4.95
CA VAL A 25 2.80 -6.94 5.15
C VAL A 25 3.29 -6.22 3.89
N LYS A 26 3.10 -6.82 2.71
CA LYS A 26 3.47 -6.18 1.44
C LYS A 26 2.75 -4.85 1.24
N PHE A 27 1.46 -4.77 1.59
CA PHE A 27 0.71 -3.51 1.54
C PHE A 27 1.28 -2.47 2.51
N LYS A 28 1.58 -2.86 3.76
CA LYS A 28 2.11 -1.96 4.78
C LYS A 28 3.50 -1.40 4.43
N ILE A 29 4.36 -2.22 3.82
CA ILE A 29 5.66 -1.74 3.31
C ILE A 29 5.44 -0.70 2.21
N GLN A 30 4.55 -0.97 1.26
CA GLN A 30 4.24 -0.04 0.17
C GLN A 30 3.65 1.28 0.70
N GLU A 31 2.72 1.20 1.65
CA GLU A 31 2.16 2.38 2.33
C GLU A 31 3.23 3.20 3.04
N GLY A 32 4.11 2.54 3.80
CA GLY A 32 5.20 3.21 4.51
C GLY A 32 6.18 3.94 3.59
N VAL A 33 6.57 3.30 2.48
CA VAL A 33 7.49 3.89 1.50
C VAL A 33 6.86 5.12 0.80
N ILE A 34 5.56 5.06 0.47
CA ILE A 34 4.85 6.21 -0.12
C ILE A 34 4.72 7.34 0.91
N LEU A 35 4.35 7.04 2.15
CA LEU A 35 4.25 8.03 3.22
C LEU A 35 5.59 8.70 3.52
N GLN A 36 6.66 7.91 3.54
CA GLN A 36 8.01 8.43 3.72
C GLN A 36 8.38 9.37 2.57
N PHE A 37 8.19 8.96 1.31
CA PHE A 37 8.43 9.83 0.16
C PHE A 37 7.66 11.16 0.26
N LEU A 38 6.37 11.12 0.59
CA LEU A 38 5.55 12.32 0.70
C LEU A 38 5.97 13.22 1.88
N ARG A 39 6.49 12.64 2.97
CA ARG A 39 7.05 13.39 4.09
C ARG A 39 8.38 14.03 3.74
N ASP A 40 9.30 13.25 3.18
CA ASP A 40 10.64 13.71 2.79
C ASP A 40 10.52 14.85 1.78
N ALA A 41 9.63 14.72 0.78
CA ALA A 41 9.39 15.78 -0.19
C ALA A 41 8.79 17.06 0.41
N ARG A 42 7.96 16.93 1.46
CA ARG A 42 7.46 18.09 2.23
C ARG A 42 8.57 18.76 3.04
N GLU A 43 9.50 17.98 3.60
CA GLU A 43 10.65 18.49 4.35
C GLU A 43 11.67 19.19 3.43
N ASP A 44 11.83 18.72 2.20
CA ASP A 44 12.71 19.31 1.16
C ASP A 44 12.14 20.57 0.51
N GLY A 45 10.97 21.06 0.96
CA GLY A 45 10.33 22.27 0.43
C GLY A 45 9.65 22.08 -0.94
N ALA A 46 9.46 20.83 -1.38
CA ALA A 46 8.70 20.52 -2.58
C ALA A 46 7.18 20.75 -2.33
N PRO A 47 6.35 20.79 -3.39
CA PRO A 47 4.91 20.91 -3.25
C PRO A 47 4.35 19.82 -2.32
N ALA A 48 3.41 20.17 -1.45
CA ALA A 48 2.82 19.24 -0.49
C ALA A 48 2.00 18.09 -1.14
N HIS A 49 1.90 18.07 -2.47
CA HIS A 49 1.23 17.04 -3.26
C HIS A 49 2.15 16.50 -4.34
N HIS A 50 2.07 15.19 -4.57
CA HIS A 50 2.82 14.53 -5.64
C HIS A 50 1.91 13.66 -6.51
N HIS A 51 2.12 13.75 -7.81
CA HIS A 51 1.42 12.95 -8.79
C HIS A 51 1.82 11.48 -8.66
N ALA A 52 0.88 10.56 -8.87
CA ALA A 52 1.09 9.11 -8.75
C ALA A 52 2.27 8.58 -9.59
N VAL A 53 2.60 9.25 -10.70
CA VAL A 53 3.75 8.92 -11.57
C VAL A 53 5.09 9.24 -10.91
N ALA A 54 5.21 10.37 -10.21
CA ALA A 54 6.43 10.73 -9.49
C ALA A 54 6.67 9.79 -8.30
N ILE A 55 5.59 9.45 -7.57
CA ILE A 55 5.62 8.46 -6.49
C ILE A 55 6.01 7.09 -7.06
N ALA A 56 5.42 6.67 -8.17
CA ALA A 56 5.74 5.40 -8.83
C ALA A 56 7.22 5.30 -9.23
N ALA A 57 7.77 6.37 -9.83
CA ALA A 57 9.17 6.43 -10.23
C ALA A 57 10.13 6.31 -9.04
N HIS A 58 9.83 6.96 -7.92
CA HIS A 58 10.68 6.95 -6.73
C HIS A 58 10.53 5.67 -5.88
N THR A 59 9.32 5.12 -5.82
CA THR A 59 9.01 3.94 -4.99
C THR A 59 9.19 2.61 -5.73
N GLN A 60 9.55 2.65 -7.02
CA GLN A 60 9.62 1.48 -7.92
C GLN A 60 8.30 0.69 -7.97
N LEU A 61 7.17 1.36 -7.73
CA LEU A 61 5.84 0.79 -7.79
C LEU A 61 5.19 1.15 -9.13
N SER A 62 4.27 0.31 -9.62
CA SER A 62 3.45 0.71 -10.76
C SER A 62 2.49 1.83 -10.38
N PRO A 63 2.16 2.76 -11.29
CA PRO A 63 1.21 3.85 -11.01
C PRO A 63 -0.16 3.35 -10.53
N GLU A 64 -0.64 2.24 -11.09
CA GLU A 64 -1.87 1.57 -10.66
C GLU A 64 -1.78 1.07 -9.21
N ARG A 65 -0.61 0.56 -8.82
CA ARG A 65 -0.38 0.08 -7.46
C ARG A 65 -0.30 1.23 -6.48
N VAL A 66 0.36 2.32 -6.85
CA VAL A 66 0.37 3.57 -6.07
C VAL A 66 -1.06 4.05 -5.86
N ALA A 67 -1.87 4.18 -6.91
CA ALA A 67 -3.27 4.60 -6.80
C ALA A 67 -4.09 3.68 -5.88
N THR A 68 -3.88 2.37 -5.97
CA THR A 68 -4.55 1.39 -5.09
C THR A 68 -4.12 1.54 -3.63
N VAL A 69 -2.82 1.77 -3.37
CA VAL A 69 -2.30 1.93 -2.01
C VAL A 69 -2.76 3.25 -1.41
N CYS A 70 -2.70 4.35 -2.16
CA CYS A 70 -3.18 5.65 -1.73
C CYS A 70 -4.69 5.66 -1.48
N ALA A 71 -5.49 5.03 -2.36
CA ALA A 71 -6.95 4.93 -2.17
C ALA A 71 -7.36 4.08 -0.96
N ARG A 72 -6.51 3.11 -0.55
CA ARG A 72 -6.78 2.21 0.58
C ARG A 72 -6.17 2.73 1.90
N SER A 73 -5.17 3.59 1.84
CA SER A 73 -4.54 4.18 3.02
C SER A 73 -5.46 5.22 3.68
N LYS A 74 -5.43 5.27 5.02
CA LYS A 74 -6.13 6.32 5.79
C LYS A 74 -5.27 7.56 6.04
N ASP A 75 -3.97 7.44 5.79
CA ASP A 75 -2.96 8.44 6.11
C ASP A 75 -2.54 9.26 4.88
N ILE A 76 -3.00 8.85 3.69
CA ILE A 76 -2.79 9.53 2.41
C ILE A 76 -4.13 10.10 1.94
N LEU A 77 -4.16 11.39 1.60
CA LEU A 77 -5.33 12.08 1.06
C LEU A 77 -5.14 12.35 -0.42
N ALA A 78 -6.20 12.18 -1.21
CA ALA A 78 -6.25 12.72 -2.57
C ALA A 78 -6.22 14.24 -2.52
N ASP A 79 -5.43 14.87 -3.38
CA ASP A 79 -5.43 16.32 -3.51
C ASP A 79 -6.66 16.76 -4.33
N PRO A 80 -7.55 17.60 -3.78
CA PRO A 80 -8.71 18.10 -4.51
C PRO A 80 -8.36 19.07 -5.65
N GLN A 81 -7.13 19.60 -5.70
CA GLN A 81 -6.70 20.57 -6.70
C GLN A 81 -5.98 19.95 -7.91
N ALA A 82 -5.51 18.70 -7.80
CA ALA A 82 -4.78 18.04 -8.87
C ALA A 82 -5.18 16.56 -8.97
N GLU A 83 -5.78 16.19 -10.11
CA GLU A 83 -6.14 14.81 -10.41
C GLU A 83 -4.91 13.89 -10.29
N HIS A 84 -5.10 12.69 -9.73
CA HIS A 84 -4.03 11.72 -9.45
C HIS A 84 -2.88 12.20 -8.56
N SER A 85 -3.07 13.28 -7.82
CA SER A 85 -2.09 13.78 -6.85
C SER A 85 -2.50 13.41 -5.43
N TRP A 86 -1.50 13.11 -4.61
CA TRP A 86 -1.68 12.62 -3.26
C TRP A 86 -0.80 13.42 -2.30
N ARG A 87 -1.32 13.62 -1.09
CA ARG A 87 -0.63 14.32 0.00
C ARG A 87 -0.74 13.54 1.30
N VAL A 88 0.20 13.74 2.21
CA VAL A 88 0.06 13.24 3.58
C VAL A 88 -1.09 14.01 4.25
N ARG A 89 -1.83 13.33 5.12
CA ARG A 89 -2.80 13.98 6.00
C ARG A 89 -2.19 15.08 6.85
#